data_AF-A0A5N5QWA2-F1
#
_entry.id   AF-A0A5N5QWA2-F1
#
_cell.length_a   1.000
_cell.length_b   1.000
_cell.length_c   1.000
_cell.angle_alpha   90.00
_cell.angle_beta   90.00
_cell.angle_gamma   90.00
#
_symmetry.space_group_name_H-M   'P 1'
#
loop_
_entity.id
_entity.type
_entity.pdbx_description
1 polymer ?
#
loop_
_entity_poly.entity_id
_entity_poly.type
_entity_poly.pdbx_seq_one_letter_code
_entity_poly.pdbx_strand_id
1 'polypeptide(L)'
;MSGPPASSFENMSILKALKNLLPPEGFKLLVKKLYADCFGHITLPDDIFAYLIPIHAPQEVLEEARKISQSSEFKLAFEKEHVDLVNNHGVFGMPWISLNKPGETHLEHFWGSDRMSAIAHWLGPNYAYTGARIDRETVKCETHNAIS
;
A
#
# COMPACT_ATOMS: atom_id res chain seq x y z
N MET A 1 -23.28 15.44 -11.85
CA MET A 1 -22.89 14.06 -12.16
C MET A 1 -21.43 13.94 -11.78
N SER A 2 -21.12 13.35 -10.62
CA SER A 2 -19.76 12.95 -10.29
C SER A 2 -19.40 11.81 -11.24
N GLY A 3 -18.27 11.92 -11.93
CA GLY A 3 -17.77 10.84 -12.78
C GLY A 3 -17.54 9.56 -11.95
N PRO A 4 -17.23 8.43 -12.60
CA PRO A 4 -16.67 7.30 -11.87
C PRO A 4 -15.49 7.82 -11.02
N PRO A 5 -15.34 7.40 -9.75
CA PRO A 5 -14.20 7.82 -8.93
C PRO A 5 -12.93 7.57 -9.73
N ALA A 6 -12.00 8.53 -9.74
CA ALA A 6 -10.78 8.40 -10.53
C ALA A 6 -10.19 7.01 -10.32
N SER A 7 -9.88 6.34 -11.42
CA SER A 7 -9.43 4.96 -11.36
C SER A 7 -8.23 4.91 -10.41
N SER A 8 -8.27 3.99 -9.43
CA SER A 8 -7.11 3.76 -8.56
C SER A 8 -5.85 3.54 -9.39
N PHE A 9 -5.98 3.01 -10.61
CA PHE A 9 -4.90 2.86 -11.57
C PHE A 9 -4.16 4.16 -11.89
N GLU A 10 -4.87 5.26 -12.22
CA GLU A 10 -4.23 6.56 -12.53
C GLU A 10 -3.46 7.09 -11.33
N ASN A 11 -4.08 7.09 -10.15
CA ASN A 11 -3.45 7.49 -8.90
C ASN A 11 -2.22 6.62 -8.56
N MET A 12 -2.33 5.30 -8.73
CA MET A 12 -1.23 4.37 -8.47
C MET A 12 -0.11 4.50 -9.50
N SER A 13 -0.41 4.83 -10.76
CA SER A 13 0.59 5.10 -11.80
C SER A 13 1.41 6.36 -11.48
N ILE A 14 0.77 7.40 -10.95
CA ILE A 14 1.46 8.62 -10.48
C ILE A 14 2.38 8.27 -9.30
N LEU A 15 1.89 7.48 -8.33
CA LEU A 15 2.71 7.02 -7.21
C LEU A 15 3.90 6.17 -7.68
N LYS A 16 3.72 5.30 -8.68
CA LYS A 16 4.80 4.54 -9.29
C LYS A 16 5.84 5.46 -9.95
N ALA A 17 5.40 6.48 -10.68
CA ALA A 17 6.32 7.46 -11.28
C ALA A 17 7.10 8.23 -10.21
N LEU A 18 6.43 8.68 -9.14
CA LEU A 18 7.07 9.36 -8.00
C LEU A 18 8.09 8.48 -7.28
N LYS A 19 7.83 7.17 -7.14
CA LYS A 19 8.80 6.21 -6.59
C LYS A 19 10.12 6.18 -7.37
N ASN A 20 10.07 6.41 -8.69
CA ASN A 20 11.26 6.41 -9.54
C ASN A 20 12.00 7.76 -9.52
N LEU A 21 11.32 8.86 -9.21
CA LEU A 21 11.89 10.22 -9.23
C LEU A 21 12.39 10.69 -7.85
N LEU A 22 11.74 10.26 -6.77
CA LEU A 22 12.06 10.71 -5.42
C LEU A 22 13.11 9.81 -4.76
N PRO A 23 13.97 10.36 -3.87
CA PRO A 23 14.78 9.56 -2.98
C PRO A 23 13.92 8.60 -2.13
N PRO A 24 14.41 7.41 -1.75
CA PRO A 24 13.63 6.40 -1.02
C PRO A 24 12.93 6.94 0.24
N GLU A 25 13.63 7.73 1.05
CA GLU A 25 13.05 8.33 2.27
C GLU A 25 11.98 9.39 1.95
N GLY A 26 12.17 10.14 0.85
CA GLY A 26 11.17 11.11 0.38
C GLY A 26 9.88 10.43 -0.05
N PHE A 27 9.98 9.36 -0.84
CA PHE A 27 8.82 8.58 -1.26
C PHE A 27 8.12 7.91 -0.07
N LYS A 28 8.88 7.35 0.88
CA LYS A 28 8.33 6.74 2.11
C LYS A 28 7.55 7.74 2.94
N LEU A 29 8.08 8.95 3.14
CA LEU A 29 7.39 10.01 3.88
C LEU A 29 6.10 10.44 3.17
N LEU A 30 6.15 10.55 1.84
CA LEU A 30 4.99 10.89 1.00
C LEU A 30 3.88 9.85 1.14
N VAL A 31 4.20 8.56 0.98
CA VAL A 31 3.23 7.47 1.13
C VAL A 31 2.66 7.45 2.55
N LYS A 32 3.49 7.64 3.59
CA LYS A 32 3.01 7.69 4.98
C LYS A 32 1.99 8.80 5.21
N LYS A 33 2.26 10.02 4.71
CA LYS A 33 1.34 11.15 4.82
C LYS A 33 0.05 10.90 4.03
N LEU A 34 0.17 10.42 2.79
CA LEU A 34 -0.98 10.06 1.97
C LEU A 34 -1.86 9.04 2.70
N TYR A 35 -1.30 7.95 3.22
CA TYR A 35 -2.07 6.96 3.99
C TYR A 35 -2.71 7.57 5.25
N ALA A 36 -2.01 8.43 6.00
CA ALA A 36 -2.58 9.09 7.17
C ALA A 36 -3.81 9.94 6.81
N ASP A 37 -3.73 10.69 5.71
CA ASP A 37 -4.83 11.55 5.24
C ASP A 37 -5.97 10.70 4.65
N CYS A 38 -5.66 9.64 3.91
CA CYS A 38 -6.65 8.76 3.29
C CYS A 38 -7.41 7.88 4.29
N PHE A 39 -6.80 7.49 5.41
CA PHE A 39 -7.51 6.75 6.46
C PHE A 39 -8.24 7.69 7.44
N GLY A 40 -7.96 8.99 7.39
CA GLY A 40 -8.76 10.04 8.06
C GLY A 40 -10.02 10.44 7.29
N HIS A 41 -10.14 10.08 6.01
CA HIS A 41 -11.24 10.47 5.12
C HIS A 41 -11.79 9.27 4.33
N ILE A 42 -13.12 9.10 4.28
CA ILE A 42 -13.77 7.89 3.71
C ILE A 42 -13.52 7.72 2.19
N THR A 43 -13.06 8.77 1.49
CA THR A 43 -12.86 8.75 0.03
C THR A 43 -11.57 9.46 -0.38
N LEU A 44 -10.80 8.79 -1.24
CA LEU A 44 -9.80 9.46 -2.08
C LEU A 44 -10.53 10.39 -3.07
N PRO A 45 -10.14 11.67 -3.21
CA PRO A 45 -10.60 12.55 -4.25
C PRO A 45 -10.02 12.07 -5.58
N ASP A 46 -10.69 12.49 -6.64
CA ASP A 46 -10.35 12.10 -8.00
C ASP A 46 -8.93 12.54 -8.41
N ASP A 47 -8.37 13.56 -7.75
CA ASP A 47 -7.03 14.07 -8.02
C ASP A 47 -6.07 13.82 -6.84
N ILE A 48 -5.17 12.85 -6.97
CA ILE A 48 -4.13 12.58 -5.97
C ILE A 48 -3.23 13.80 -5.71
N PHE A 49 -3.08 14.71 -6.68
CA PHE A 49 -2.23 15.90 -6.50
C PHE A 49 -2.77 16.86 -5.42
N ALA A 50 -4.08 16.84 -5.16
CA ALA A 50 -4.66 17.59 -4.04
C ALA A 50 -4.05 17.19 -2.68
N TYR A 51 -3.59 15.93 -2.55
CA TYR A 51 -2.88 15.45 -1.38
C TYR A 51 -1.36 15.58 -1.45
N LEU A 52 -0.80 15.57 -2.66
CA LEU A 52 0.66 15.65 -2.84
C LEU A 52 1.20 17.07 -2.65
N ILE A 53 0.39 18.10 -2.92
CA ILE A 53 0.78 19.52 -2.78
C ILE A 53 1.14 19.88 -1.32
N PRO A 54 0.33 19.53 -0.29
CA PRO A 54 0.68 19.74 1.12
C PRO A 54 1.93 18.99 1.59
N ILE A 55 2.37 17.96 0.85
CA ILE A 55 3.50 17.10 1.23
C ILE A 55 4.86 17.75 0.89
N HIS A 56 4.85 18.89 0.19
CA HIS A 56 6.04 19.64 -0.28
C HIS A 56 6.94 18.83 -1.22
N ALA A 57 6.37 17.91 -2.01
CA ALA A 57 7.09 17.40 -3.16
C ALA A 57 7.38 18.56 -4.13
N PRO A 58 8.59 18.66 -4.72
CA PRO A 58 8.89 19.74 -5.66
C PRO A 58 7.89 19.73 -6.83
N GLN A 59 7.34 20.89 -7.18
CA GLN A 59 6.33 21.02 -8.24
C GLN A 59 6.81 20.41 -9.57
N GLU A 60 8.08 20.64 -9.92
CA GLU A 60 8.70 20.07 -11.12
C GLU A 60 8.66 18.53 -11.12
N VAL A 61 8.87 17.90 -9.96
CA VAL A 61 8.81 16.44 -9.80
C VAL A 61 7.37 15.94 -9.94
N LEU A 62 6.41 16.69 -9.42
CA LEU A 62 4.98 16.37 -9.56
C LEU A 62 4.51 16.45 -11.01
N GLU A 63 4.94 17.47 -11.75
CA GLU A 63 4.63 17.63 -13.17
C GLU A 63 5.28 16.56 -14.04
N GLU A 64 6.56 16.25 -13.79
CA GLU A 64 7.25 15.17 -14.51
C GLU A 64 6.63 13.81 -14.19
N ALA A 65 6.25 13.54 -12.93
CA ALA A 65 5.52 12.32 -12.58
C ALA A 65 4.19 12.19 -13.32
N ARG A 66 3.44 13.30 -13.45
CA ARG A 66 2.18 13.35 -14.23
C ARG A 66 2.42 13.02 -15.69
N LYS A 67 3.47 13.59 -16.28
CA LYS A 67 3.83 13.36 -17.69
C LYS A 67 4.25 11.90 -17.93
N ILE A 68 5.10 11.35 -17.06
CA ILE A 68 5.54 9.94 -17.14
C ILE A 68 4.35 9.00 -17.02
N SER A 69 3.48 9.21 -16.02
CA SER A 69 2.34 8.32 -15.78
C SER A 69 1.31 8.33 -16.91
N GLN A 70 1.27 9.39 -17.72
CA GLN A 70 0.41 9.50 -18.89
C GLN A 70 1.00 8.86 -20.15
N SER A 71 2.30 8.56 -20.18
CA SER A 71 2.93 7.95 -21.34
C SER A 71 2.45 6.51 -21.57
N SER A 72 2.21 6.15 -22.83
CA SER A 72 1.70 4.83 -23.20
C SER A 72 2.65 3.69 -22.80
N GLU A 73 3.96 3.91 -22.97
CA GLU A 73 5.00 2.94 -22.60
C GLU A 73 4.98 2.64 -21.09
N PHE A 74 4.90 3.69 -20.27
CA PHE A 74 4.84 3.52 -18.82
C PHE A 74 3.56 2.80 -18.38
N LYS A 75 2.40 3.17 -18.95
CA LYS A 75 1.12 2.51 -18.64
C LYS A 75 1.14 1.03 -19.00
N LEU A 76 1.65 0.67 -20.17
CA LEU A 76 1.78 -0.72 -20.60
C LEU A 76 2.73 -1.51 -19.69
N ALA A 77 3.86 -0.92 -19.31
CA ALA A 77 4.80 -1.56 -18.38
C ALA A 77 4.17 -1.75 -16.99
N PHE A 78 3.44 -0.75 -16.50
CA PHE A 78 2.77 -0.79 -15.20
C PHE A 78 1.60 -1.79 -15.16
N GLU A 79 0.83 -1.89 -16.24
CA GLU A 79 -0.21 -2.91 -16.39
C GLU A 79 0.40 -4.32 -16.44
N LYS A 80 1.49 -4.50 -17.20
CA LYS A 80 2.21 -5.77 -17.26
C LYS A 80 2.73 -6.21 -15.89
N GLU A 81 3.23 -5.29 -15.07
CA GLU A 81 3.66 -5.57 -13.70
C GLU A 81 2.50 -6.08 -12.82
N HIS A 82 1.31 -5.48 -12.92
CA HIS A 82 0.13 -5.97 -12.18
C HIS A 82 -0.32 -7.36 -12.63
N VAL A 83 -0.34 -7.59 -13.95
CA VAL A 83 -0.70 -8.90 -14.51
C VAL A 83 0.29 -9.97 -14.09
N ASP A 84 1.59 -9.63 -14.05
CA ASP A 84 2.65 -10.51 -13.57
C ASP A 84 2.48 -10.88 -12.09
N LEU A 85 2.14 -9.91 -11.23
CA LEU A 85 1.84 -10.17 -9.82
C LEU A 85 0.69 -11.16 -9.63
N VAL A 86 -0.38 -11.04 -10.43
CA VAL A 86 -1.52 -11.98 -10.35
C VAL A 86 -1.12 -13.35 -10.88
N ASN A 87 -0.55 -13.40 -12.09
CA ASN A 87 -0.35 -14.65 -12.81
C ASN A 87 0.82 -15.49 -12.27
N ASN A 88 1.90 -14.83 -11.83
CA ASN A 88 3.13 -15.50 -11.44
C ASN A 88 3.37 -15.49 -9.92
N HIS A 89 2.76 -14.54 -9.19
CA HIS A 89 2.88 -14.46 -7.73
C HIS A 89 1.58 -14.76 -6.98
N GLY A 90 0.49 -15.07 -7.69
CA GLY A 90 -0.79 -15.46 -7.09
C GLY A 90 -1.45 -14.34 -6.28
N VAL A 91 -1.09 -13.08 -6.54
CA VAL A 91 -1.66 -11.94 -5.81
C VAL A 91 -3.14 -11.83 -6.10
N PHE A 92 -3.97 -11.94 -5.06
CA PHE A 92 -5.43 -11.78 -5.15
C PHE A 92 -5.98 -10.64 -4.29
N GLY A 93 -5.11 -9.95 -3.54
CA GLY A 93 -5.49 -8.84 -2.67
C GLY A 93 -4.28 -8.15 -2.03
N MET A 94 -4.52 -7.05 -1.32
CA MET A 94 -3.48 -6.23 -0.68
C MET A 94 -3.76 -6.01 0.81
N PRO A 95 -2.73 -5.83 1.67
CA PRO A 95 -1.31 -5.89 1.32
C PRO A 95 -0.84 -7.31 1.02
N TRP A 96 0.02 -7.44 0.01
CA TRP A 96 0.77 -8.66 -0.32
C TRP A 96 2.24 -8.44 0.02
N ILE A 97 2.77 -9.27 0.91
CA ILE A 97 4.11 -9.12 1.47
C ILE A 97 4.94 -10.31 0.99
N SER A 98 5.94 -10.04 0.16
CA SER A 98 6.88 -11.05 -0.36
C SER A 98 8.23 -10.87 0.31
N LEU A 99 8.78 -11.93 0.90
CA LEU A 99 10.00 -11.89 1.70
C LEU A 99 10.90 -13.09 1.39
N ASN A 100 12.20 -12.86 1.31
CA ASN A 100 13.22 -13.91 1.39
C ASN A 100 13.81 -13.91 2.80
N LYS A 101 14.06 -15.08 3.39
CA LYS A 101 14.87 -15.14 4.59
C LYS A 101 16.31 -14.71 4.29
N PRO A 102 17.01 -14.08 5.23
CA PRO A 102 18.43 -13.80 5.08
C PRO A 102 19.21 -15.09 4.77
N GLY A 103 19.89 -15.13 3.62
CA GLY A 103 20.67 -16.28 3.19
C GLY A 103 19.88 -17.35 2.44
N GLU A 104 18.56 -17.20 2.25
CA GLU A 104 17.74 -18.10 1.44
C GLU A 104 17.31 -17.45 0.13
N THR A 105 17.12 -18.26 -0.91
CA THR A 105 16.62 -17.82 -2.21
C THR A 105 15.12 -18.04 -2.37
N HIS A 106 14.48 -18.70 -1.41
CA HIS A 106 13.05 -18.96 -1.43
C HIS A 106 12.27 -17.71 -1.06
N LEU A 107 11.34 -17.34 -1.93
CA LEU A 107 10.40 -16.23 -1.75
C LEU A 107 9.11 -16.76 -1.15
N GLU A 108 8.78 -16.27 0.05
CA GLU A 108 7.54 -16.58 0.75
C GLU A 108 6.56 -15.42 0.64
N HIS A 109 5.26 -15.73 0.63
CA HIS A 109 4.20 -14.76 0.42
C HIS A 109 3.18 -14.74 1.57
N PHE A 110 2.88 -13.54 2.07
CA PHE A 110 1.90 -13.32 3.13
C PHE A 110 0.85 -12.30 2.67
N TRP A 111 -0.42 -12.70 2.73
CA TRP A 111 -1.55 -11.82 2.44
C TRP A 111 -2.20 -11.30 3.73
N GLY A 112 -2.41 -9.99 3.81
CA GLY A 112 -3.08 -9.32 4.93
C GLY A 112 -2.11 -8.67 5.92
N SER A 113 -2.57 -7.58 6.55
CA SER A 113 -1.79 -6.83 7.55
C SER A 113 -1.70 -7.54 8.92
N ASP A 114 -2.55 -8.55 9.16
CA ASP A 114 -2.58 -9.37 10.37
C ASP A 114 -1.51 -10.48 10.40
N ARG A 115 -0.69 -10.58 9.35
CA ARG A 115 0.37 -11.61 9.22
C ARG A 115 1.68 -11.27 9.90
N MET A 116 1.85 -10.08 10.49
CA MET A 116 3.14 -9.64 11.06
C MET A 116 3.71 -10.59 12.12
N SER A 117 2.87 -11.16 12.98
CA SER A 117 3.31 -12.15 13.97
C SER A 117 3.73 -13.48 13.32
N ALA A 118 3.07 -13.89 12.23
CA ALA A 118 3.41 -15.11 11.51
C ALA A 118 4.73 -14.93 10.74
N ILE A 119 4.91 -13.77 10.11
CA ILE A 119 6.16 -13.37 9.44
C ILE A 119 7.33 -13.41 10.42
N ALA A 120 7.18 -12.81 11.61
CA ALA A 120 8.20 -12.82 12.66
C ALA A 120 8.57 -14.26 13.09
N HIS A 121 7.57 -15.11 13.32
CA HIS A 121 7.81 -16.51 13.65
C HIS A 121 8.56 -17.25 12.53
N TRP A 122 8.16 -17.04 11.28
CA TRP A 122 8.79 -17.63 10.10
C TRP A 122 10.25 -17.17 9.91
N LEU A 123 10.53 -15.87 10.09
CA LEU A 123 11.87 -15.30 10.03
C LEU A 123 12.81 -15.84 11.14
N GLY A 124 12.24 -16.32 12.24
CA GLY A 124 12.97 -16.96 13.33
C GLY A 124 13.31 -16.01 14.50
N PRO A 125 14.11 -16.50 15.46
CA PRO A 125 14.22 -15.89 16.80
C PRO A 125 14.82 -14.47 16.82
N ASN A 126 15.56 -14.07 15.79
CA ASN A 126 16.14 -12.73 15.69
C ASN A 126 15.13 -11.63 15.28
N TYR A 127 13.89 -12.01 14.95
CA TYR A 127 12.87 -11.13 14.40
C TYR A 127 11.60 -11.14 15.26
N ALA A 128 11.75 -11.01 16.58
CA ALA A 128 10.63 -11.04 17.51
C ALA A 128 9.59 -9.95 17.20
N TYR A 129 8.31 -10.32 17.11
CA TYR A 129 7.22 -9.38 16.93
C TYR A 129 6.90 -8.65 18.25
N THR A 130 6.99 -7.32 18.24
CA THR A 130 6.73 -6.46 19.40
C THR A 130 5.46 -5.62 19.26
N GLY A 131 4.61 -5.90 18.25
CA GLY A 131 3.37 -5.16 18.04
C GLY A 131 2.31 -5.46 19.11
N ALA A 132 1.22 -4.70 19.08
CA ALA A 132 0.10 -4.88 20.00
C ALA A 132 -0.40 -6.33 19.95
N ARG A 133 -0.34 -7.04 21.08
CA ARG A 133 -0.97 -8.34 21.24
C ARG A 133 -2.47 -8.08 21.28
N ILE A 134 -3.23 -8.62 20.33
CA ILE A 134 -4.68 -8.77 20.50
C ILE A 134 -4.83 -9.93 21.48
N ASP A 135 -5.01 -9.60 22.74
CA ASP A 135 -5.44 -10.53 23.76
C ASP A 135 -6.83 -11.05 23.40
N ARG A 136 -6.95 -12.37 23.26
CA ARG A 136 -8.22 -13.04 22.94
C ARG A 136 -9.29 -12.90 24.03
N GLU A 137 -9.00 -12.25 25.14
CA GLU A 137 -9.94 -12.02 26.24
C GLU A 137 -10.90 -10.85 25.98
N THR A 138 -10.61 -9.98 25.01
CA THR A 138 -11.36 -8.74 24.77
C THR A 138 -12.53 -8.91 23.80
N VAL A 139 -12.76 -10.12 23.27
CA VAL A 139 -13.96 -10.46 22.47
C VAL A 139 -14.92 -11.30 23.31
N LYS A 140 -15.38 -10.75 24.44
CA LYS A 140 -16.67 -11.16 24.99
C LYS A 140 -17.71 -10.28 24.31
N CYS A 141 -18.44 -10.89 23.37
CA CYS A 141 -19.61 -10.31 22.74
C CYS A 141 -20.49 -9.58 23.76
N GLU A 142 -20.67 -8.28 23.55
CA GLU A 142 -21.85 -7.56 24.01
C GLU A 142 -23.07 -8.11 23.23
N THR A 143 -23.49 -9.31 23.57
CA THR A 143 -24.83 -9.79 23.26
C THR A 143 -25.44 -10.29 24.55
N HIS A 144 -26.68 -9.86 24.79
CA HIS A 144 -27.53 -10.11 25.95
C HIS A 144 -27.40 -9.08 27.08
N ASN A 145 -28.13 -7.97 26.92
CA ASN A 145 -29.26 -7.65 27.81
C ASN A 145 -30.06 -6.48 27.24
N ALA A 146 -31.04 -6.79 26.41
CA ALA A 146 -32.13 -5.88 26.06
C ALA A 146 -33.43 -6.68 25.90
N ILE A 147 -33.86 -7.38 26.95
CA ILE A 147 -35.28 -7.69 27.18
C ILE A 147 -35.51 -7.69 28.69
N SER A 148 -36.12 -6.62 29.19
CA SER A 148 -37.02 -6.62 30.34
C SER A 148 -37.89 -5.38 30.25
#